data_AF-A0A9R0WZU3-F1
#
_entry.id   AF-A0A9R0WZU3-F1
#
_cell.length_a   1.000
_cell.length_b   1.000
_cell.length_c   1.000
_cell.angle_alpha   90.00
_cell.angle_beta   90.00
_cell.angle_gamma   90.00
#
_symmetry.space_group_name_H-M   'P 1'
#
loop_
_entity.id
_entity.type
_entity.pdbx_description
1 polymer ?
#
loop_
_entity_poly.entity_id
_entity_poly.type
_entity_poly.pdbx_seq_one_letter_code
_entity_poly.pdbx_strand_id
1 'polypeptide(L)'
;MGRLLLELRRDAHADGLSLCVCNPMTGDMALLPPIPNPGFYACTVLCGDDLAPPRPSRTFFRVLIVYNRHRHTALRSYSSDTECWSREVQRPGPKIKGNKLRKFGQGVVLRGVAYWPLLRTVLAVRLDTPEPTEAPMPAGNLSDQPQNLRLLGATPDGKLTFIRAGVSRDGRLPKKSRDRLCVAIRVLETSGTWERKDVFVLPQLALTYLPTINVRWFGEKSGILLFTLGDASNNHGAFALNVETHEIEKLASGVRCSSWENLVGYEMDGASYLVSIACP
;
A
#
# COMPACT_ATOMS: atom_id res chain seq x y z
N MET A 1 -2.58 11.71 -12.84
CA MET A 1 -1.32 11.51 -13.61
C MET A 1 -0.36 10.66 -12.82
N GLY A 2 0.23 9.63 -13.41
CA GLY A 2 0.96 8.64 -12.61
C GLY A 2 2.38 9.02 -12.20
N ARG A 3 2.78 8.63 -10.99
CA ARG A 3 4.13 8.80 -10.44
C ARG A 3 4.63 7.48 -9.84
N LEU A 4 5.91 7.20 -10.06
CA LEU A 4 6.62 6.05 -9.53
C LEU A 4 7.76 6.54 -8.63
N LEU A 5 7.80 6.02 -7.41
CA LEU A 5 8.87 6.28 -6.45
C LEU A 5 9.85 5.09 -6.46
N LEU A 6 11.11 5.37 -6.74
CA LEU A 6 12.19 4.40 -6.88
C LEU A 6 13.24 4.62 -5.79
N GLU A 7 13.64 3.55 -5.12
CA GLU A 7 14.88 3.53 -4.34
C GLU A 7 16.05 3.28 -5.30
N LEU A 8 17.02 4.19 -5.30
CA LEU A 8 18.25 4.02 -6.07
C LEU A 8 19.21 3.13 -5.29
N ARG A 9 19.91 2.26 -6.02
CA ARG A 9 20.88 1.33 -5.44
C ARG A 9 21.96 2.11 -4.68
N ARG A 10 22.28 1.63 -3.49
CA ARG A 10 23.37 2.14 -2.65
C ARG A 10 24.63 1.33 -2.94
N ASP A 11 25.77 2.00 -3.07
CA ASP A 11 27.06 1.33 -3.24
C ASP A 11 27.69 0.99 -1.88
N ALA A 12 27.44 1.81 -0.86
CA ALA A 12 27.79 1.55 0.53
C ALA A 12 26.63 1.88 1.49
N HIS A 13 26.61 1.22 2.65
CA HIS A 13 25.60 1.48 3.71
C HIS A 13 25.65 2.92 4.25
N ALA A 14 26.78 3.61 4.08
CA ALA A 14 27.01 4.99 4.50
C ALA A 14 26.38 6.03 3.57
N ASP A 15 25.98 5.66 2.35
CA ASP A 15 25.54 6.59 1.29
C ASP A 15 24.14 7.18 1.53
N GLY A 16 23.49 6.80 2.64
CA GLY A 16 22.13 7.23 2.94
C GLY A 16 21.10 6.56 2.03
N LEU A 17 19.87 7.06 2.07
CA LEU A 17 18.79 6.65 1.18
C LEU A 17 18.63 7.70 0.08
N SER A 18 18.76 7.25 -1.16
CA SER A 18 18.52 8.04 -2.37
C SER A 18 17.22 7.59 -3.03
N LEU A 19 16.33 8.54 -3.26
CA LEU A 19 15.02 8.31 -3.86
C LEU A 19 14.90 9.09 -5.17
N CYS A 20 14.21 8.52 -6.14
CA CYS A 20 13.87 9.18 -7.40
C CYS A 20 12.36 9.09 -7.61
N VAL A 21 11.72 10.20 -7.95
CA VAL A 21 10.33 10.21 -8.42
C VAL A 21 10.36 10.36 -9.93
N CYS A 22 9.72 9.43 -10.63
CA CYS A 22 9.59 9.50 -12.09
C CYS A 22 8.14 9.50 -12.54
N ASN A 23 7.86 10.19 -13.65
CA ASN A 23 6.61 10.07 -14.39
C ASN A 23 6.87 9.12 -15.56
N PRO A 24 6.37 7.88 -15.53
CA PRO A 24 6.62 6.91 -16.59
C PRO A 24 6.03 7.35 -17.94
N MET A 25 5.01 8.23 -17.95
CA MET A 25 4.36 8.69 -19.18
C MET A 25 5.12 9.81 -19.88
N THR A 26 5.83 10.65 -19.13
CA THR A 26 6.60 11.77 -19.70
C THR A 26 8.10 11.53 -19.69
N GLY A 27 8.57 10.55 -18.93
CA GLY A 27 9.99 10.34 -18.67
C GLY A 27 10.59 11.33 -17.65
N ASP A 28 9.80 12.26 -17.11
CA ASP A 28 10.30 13.24 -16.14
C ASP A 28 10.82 12.53 -14.88
N MET A 29 12.02 12.88 -14.45
CA MET A 29 12.64 12.34 -13.24
C MET A 29 13.07 13.46 -12.30
N ALA A 30 12.88 13.25 -11.00
CA ALA A 30 13.35 14.13 -9.95
C ALA A 30 14.13 13.30 -8.93
N LEU A 31 15.42 13.59 -8.80
CA LEU A 31 16.27 13.01 -7.77
C LEU A 31 16.08 13.78 -6.45
N LEU A 32 15.73 13.08 -5.38
CA LEU A 32 15.51 13.70 -4.08
C LEU A 32 16.84 13.81 -3.32
N PRO A 33 17.03 14.86 -2.50
CA PRO A 33 18.20 14.94 -1.63
C PRO A 33 18.30 13.69 -0.73
N PRO A 34 19.49 13.12 -0.52
CA PRO A 34 19.64 11.87 0.21
C PRO A 34 19.30 12.02 1.69
N ILE A 35 18.72 10.99 2.29
CA ILE A 35 18.45 10.93 3.74
C ILE A 35 19.54 10.11 4.42
N PRO A 36 20.32 10.69 5.36
CA PRO A 36 21.40 9.96 6.01
C PRO A 36 20.85 8.97 7.05
N ASN A 37 21.32 7.72 6.94
CA ASN A 37 21.09 6.64 7.91
C ASN A 37 19.63 6.50 8.38
N PRO A 38 18.65 6.28 7.47
CA PRO A 38 17.24 6.17 7.86
C PRO A 38 16.91 4.86 8.58
N GLY A 39 17.82 3.88 8.57
CA GLY A 39 17.55 2.52 9.04
C GLY A 39 16.43 1.88 8.20
N PHE A 40 15.49 1.22 8.88
CA PHE A 40 14.26 0.75 8.23
C PHE A 40 13.33 1.94 7.96
N TYR A 41 12.71 1.95 6.80
CA TYR A 41 11.82 3.01 6.37
C TYR A 41 10.63 2.49 5.56
N ALA A 42 9.65 3.35 5.40
CA ALA A 42 8.50 3.24 4.52
C ALA A 42 8.26 4.59 3.88
N CYS A 43 7.73 4.63 2.66
CA CYS A 43 7.42 5.89 2.00
C CYS A 43 6.19 5.77 1.11
N THR A 44 5.63 6.93 0.77
CA THR A 44 4.58 7.04 -0.24
C THR A 44 4.75 8.35 -0.99
N VAL A 45 4.23 8.41 -2.21
CA VAL A 45 4.18 9.59 -3.05
C VAL A 45 2.73 10.06 -3.16
N LEU A 46 2.55 11.38 -3.21
CA LEU A 46 1.27 12.05 -3.41
C LEU A 46 1.36 12.89 -4.67
N CYS A 47 0.30 12.86 -5.47
CA CYS A 47 0.14 13.71 -6.64
C CYS A 47 -0.88 14.84 -6.39
N GLY A 48 -0.94 15.82 -7.30
CA GLY A 48 -1.87 16.94 -7.21
C GLY A 48 -3.34 16.51 -7.14
N ASP A 49 -3.66 15.37 -7.76
CA ASP A 49 -5.00 14.77 -7.83
C ASP A 49 -5.46 14.20 -6.47
N ASP A 50 -4.55 13.99 -5.52
CA ASP A 50 -4.87 13.49 -4.17
C ASP A 50 -5.19 14.59 -3.16
N LEU A 51 -4.99 15.85 -3.54
CA LEU A 51 -5.30 16.98 -2.70
C LEU A 51 -6.81 17.27 -2.72
N ALA A 52 -7.29 17.88 -1.65
CA ALA A 52 -8.66 18.38 -1.56
C ALA A 52 -8.60 19.88 -1.16
N PRO A 53 -8.86 20.81 -2.10
CA PRO A 53 -9.20 20.59 -3.50
C PRO A 53 -8.02 20.04 -4.34
N PRO A 54 -8.28 19.32 -5.45
CA PRO A 54 -7.23 18.85 -6.35
C PRO A 54 -6.43 20.00 -6.92
N ARG A 55 -5.12 19.80 -7.08
CA ARG A 55 -4.23 20.80 -7.68
C ARG A 55 -3.95 20.40 -9.14
N PRO A 56 -4.26 21.25 -10.13
CA PRO A 56 -4.10 20.93 -11.56
C PRO A 56 -2.64 20.96 -12.06
N SER A 57 -1.67 20.70 -11.19
CA SER A 57 -0.25 20.67 -11.55
C SER A 57 0.19 19.25 -11.88
N ARG A 58 0.62 19.06 -13.13
CA ARG A 58 1.16 17.78 -13.63
C ARG A 58 2.56 17.48 -13.09
N THR A 59 3.29 18.51 -12.66
CA THR A 59 4.66 18.40 -12.15
C THR A 59 4.72 18.28 -10.63
N PHE A 60 3.62 18.60 -9.94
CA PHE A 60 3.59 18.59 -8.48
C PHE A 60 3.57 17.17 -7.93
N PHE A 61 4.42 16.95 -6.93
CA PHE A 61 4.35 15.77 -6.07
C PHE A 61 4.90 16.06 -4.67
N ARG A 62 4.51 15.21 -3.72
CA ARG A 62 5.14 15.15 -2.39
C ARG A 62 5.56 13.73 -2.08
N VAL A 63 6.66 13.59 -1.36
CA VAL A 63 7.09 12.27 -0.85
C VAL A 63 7.10 12.32 0.66
N LEU A 64 6.34 11.45 1.29
CA LEU A 64 6.38 11.27 2.74
C LEU A 64 7.21 10.03 3.05
N ILE A 65 8.18 10.19 3.95
CA ILE A 65 8.97 9.07 4.47
C ILE A 65 8.78 8.93 5.98
N VAL A 66 8.59 7.69 6.42
CA VAL A 66 8.53 7.27 7.81
C VAL A 66 9.71 6.34 8.05
N TYR A 67 10.61 6.69 8.97
CA TYR A 67 11.86 5.95 9.16
C TYR A 67 12.27 5.90 10.64
N ASN A 68 13.20 5.01 10.96
CA ASN A 68 13.58 4.76 12.34
C ASN A 68 14.93 5.39 12.69
N ARG A 69 14.92 6.33 13.62
CA ARG A 69 16.10 6.73 14.38
C ARG A 69 16.38 5.72 15.48
N HIS A 70 17.51 5.85 16.18
CA HIS A 70 17.89 4.92 17.25
C HIS A 70 16.76 4.76 18.29
N ARG A 71 16.16 5.86 18.77
CA ARG A 71 15.18 5.86 19.87
C ARG A 71 13.71 6.05 19.46
N HIS A 72 13.43 6.61 18.30
CA HIS A 72 12.07 6.97 17.89
C HIS A 72 11.84 6.71 16.40
N THR A 73 10.57 6.81 15.98
CA THR A 73 10.18 6.85 14.57
C THR A 73 10.03 8.30 14.16
N ALA A 74 10.66 8.68 13.06
CA ALA A 74 10.71 10.01 12.51
C ALA A 74 10.00 10.09 11.16
N LEU A 75 9.54 11.28 10.80
CA LEU A 75 8.85 11.58 9.56
C LEU A 75 9.47 12.80 8.89
N ARG A 76 9.51 12.79 7.56
CA ARG A 76 9.85 13.95 6.72
C ARG A 76 9.00 13.95 5.46
N SER A 77 8.66 15.14 4.99
CA SER A 77 7.95 15.34 3.72
C SER A 77 8.84 16.10 2.76
N TYR A 78 9.06 15.58 1.57
CA TYR A 78 9.66 16.31 0.45
C TYR A 78 8.56 16.96 -0.37
N SER A 79 8.79 18.20 -0.81
CA SER A 79 7.88 18.93 -1.68
C SER A 79 8.58 19.30 -2.98
N SER A 80 7.98 18.97 -4.12
CA SER A 80 8.49 19.41 -5.42
C SER A 80 8.41 20.93 -5.59
N ASP A 81 7.54 21.63 -4.86
CA ASP A 81 7.45 23.10 -4.92
C ASP A 81 8.69 23.80 -4.32
N THR A 82 9.27 23.21 -3.28
CA THR A 82 10.39 23.80 -2.53
C THR A 82 11.69 23.05 -2.74
N GLU A 83 11.63 21.93 -3.48
CA GLU A 83 12.71 21.00 -3.79
C GLU A 83 13.52 20.57 -2.56
N CYS A 84 12.87 20.52 -1.39
CA CYS A 84 13.54 20.27 -0.13
C CYS A 84 12.73 19.36 0.80
N TRP A 85 13.44 18.71 1.71
CA TRP A 85 12.82 18.00 2.83
C TRP A 85 12.37 18.98 3.90
N SER A 86 11.18 18.72 4.46
CA SER A 86 10.72 19.34 5.67
C SER A 86 11.68 19.07 6.84
N ARG A 87 11.48 19.82 7.92
CA ARG A 87 12.04 19.45 9.22
C ARG A 87 11.59 18.04 9.61
N GLU A 88 12.46 17.36 10.34
CA GLU A 88 12.19 16.05 10.91
C GLU A 88 11.18 16.18 12.04
N VAL A 89 10.11 15.40 11.97
CA VAL A 89 9.07 15.35 13.01
C VAL A 89 9.12 13.99 13.68
N GLN A 90 9.09 13.97 15.01
CA GLN A 90 9.05 12.74 15.79
C GLN A 90 7.60 12.24 15.92
N ARG A 91 7.37 10.94 15.66
CA ARG A 91 6.09 10.31 16.00
C ARG A 91 5.92 10.21 17.52
N PRO A 92 4.78 10.66 18.07
CA PRO A 92 4.42 10.39 19.46
C PRO A 92 4.32 8.88 19.74
N GLY A 93 4.70 8.48 20.95
CA GLY A 93 4.57 7.10 21.41
C GLY A 93 5.72 6.16 21.03
N PRO A 94 5.53 4.83 21.21
CA PRO A 94 6.61 3.86 21.08
C PRO A 94 7.14 3.76 19.66
N LYS A 95 8.47 3.66 19.51
CA LYS A 95 9.12 3.42 18.21
C LYS A 95 8.52 2.20 17.50
N ILE A 96 8.19 2.35 16.22
CA ILE A 96 7.74 1.25 15.38
C ILE A 96 8.92 0.30 15.18
N LYS A 97 8.75 -0.98 15.53
CA LYS A 97 9.80 -2.00 15.34
C LYS A 97 10.20 -2.06 13.87
N GLY A 98 11.50 -2.11 13.58
CA GLY A 98 12.04 -2.06 12.21
C GLY A 98 11.46 -3.13 11.28
N ASN A 99 11.26 -4.35 11.78
CA ASN A 99 10.62 -5.44 11.04
C ASN A 99 9.14 -5.19 10.72
N LYS A 100 8.43 -4.36 11.49
CA LYS A 100 7.06 -3.92 11.19
C LYS A 100 7.08 -2.76 10.20
N LEU A 101 8.02 -1.83 10.36
CA LEU A 101 8.16 -0.69 9.46
C LEU A 101 8.56 -1.12 8.05
N ARG A 102 9.46 -2.10 7.90
CA ARG A 102 9.78 -2.71 6.58
C ARG A 102 8.58 -3.37 5.90
N LYS A 103 7.56 -3.75 6.68
CA LYS A 103 6.31 -4.35 6.18
C LYS A 103 5.23 -3.31 5.91
N PHE A 104 5.50 -2.03 6.18
CA PHE A 104 4.67 -0.98 5.61
C PHE A 104 4.95 -1.02 4.11
N GLY A 105 3.93 -1.39 3.34
CA GLY A 105 3.95 -1.20 1.91
C GLY A 105 3.74 0.27 1.56
N GLN A 106 3.23 0.51 0.35
CA GLN A 106 2.72 1.80 -0.07
C GLN A 106 1.65 2.28 0.92
N GLY A 107 1.77 3.54 1.35
CA GLY A 107 0.73 4.21 2.13
C GLY A 107 -0.39 4.70 1.21
N VAL A 108 -1.63 4.58 1.66
CA VAL A 108 -2.79 5.11 0.93
C VAL A 108 -2.88 6.59 1.15
N VAL A 109 -3.02 7.38 0.09
CA VAL A 109 -3.17 8.82 0.15
C VAL A 109 -4.63 9.20 -0.09
N LEU A 110 -5.23 9.89 0.88
CA LEU A 110 -6.56 10.45 0.74
C LEU A 110 -6.55 11.89 1.25
N ARG A 111 -6.96 12.83 0.38
CA ARG A 111 -7.16 14.25 0.72
C ARG A 111 -5.94 14.88 1.42
N GLY A 112 -4.75 14.58 0.90
CA GLY A 112 -3.48 15.09 1.47
C GLY A 112 -2.97 14.36 2.70
N VAL A 113 -3.57 13.23 3.09
CA VAL A 113 -3.17 12.44 4.26
C VAL A 113 -2.77 11.04 3.82
N ALA A 114 -1.59 10.58 4.23
CA ALA A 114 -1.12 9.22 4.02
C ALA A 114 -1.50 8.33 5.21
N TYR A 115 -1.93 7.11 4.91
CA TYR A 115 -2.41 6.13 5.88
C TYR A 115 -1.63 4.82 5.78
N TRP A 116 -1.13 4.33 6.92
CA TRP A 116 -0.53 3.00 7.06
C TRP A 116 -1.21 2.18 8.16
N PRO A 117 -1.52 0.90 7.91
CA PRO A 117 -2.10 0.05 8.94
C PRO A 117 -1.05 -0.31 10.01
N LEU A 118 -1.35 0.02 11.26
CA LEU A 118 -0.69 -0.56 12.44
C LEU A 118 -1.50 -1.77 12.94
N LEU A 119 -1.03 -2.41 14.01
CA LEU A 119 -1.68 -3.60 14.55
C LEU A 119 -3.10 -3.32 15.09
N ARG A 120 -3.28 -2.16 15.74
CA ARG A 120 -4.53 -1.76 16.42
C ARG A 120 -5.04 -0.38 16.00
N THR A 121 -4.24 0.36 15.24
CA THR A 121 -4.49 1.74 14.81
C THR A 121 -4.10 1.91 13.36
N VAL A 122 -4.46 3.04 12.76
CA VAL A 122 -3.94 3.52 11.49
C VAL A 122 -3.05 4.71 11.79
N LEU A 123 -1.82 4.67 11.30
CA LEU A 123 -0.98 5.87 11.28
C LEU A 123 -1.45 6.76 10.13
N ALA A 124 -1.94 7.95 10.45
CA ALA A 124 -2.35 8.98 9.51
C ALA A 124 -1.37 10.15 9.58
N VAL A 125 -0.88 10.65 8.45
CA VAL A 125 0.12 11.71 8.41
C VAL A 125 -0.21 12.68 7.30
N ARG A 126 -0.38 13.98 7.61
CA ARG A 126 -0.59 14.98 6.56
C ARG A 126 0.72 15.25 5.81
N LEU A 127 0.68 15.46 4.50
CA LEU A 127 1.92 15.60 3.72
C LEU A 127 2.43 17.04 3.63
N ASP A 128 1.56 18.03 3.86
CA ASP A 128 1.92 19.44 3.96
C ASP A 128 2.60 19.75 5.29
N THR A 129 2.04 19.24 6.38
CA THR A 129 2.62 19.24 7.72
C THR A 129 2.72 17.79 8.18
N PRO A 130 3.91 17.14 8.19
CA PRO A 130 4.08 15.72 8.54
C PRO A 130 3.85 15.43 10.03
N GLU A 131 2.72 15.90 10.55
CA GLU A 131 2.17 15.71 11.86
C GLU A 131 1.44 14.36 11.88
N PRO A 132 1.99 13.38 12.63
CA PRO A 132 1.40 12.06 12.71
C PRO A 132 0.25 12.04 13.72
N THR A 133 -0.87 11.49 13.29
CA THR A 133 -2.04 11.18 14.11
C THR A 133 -2.32 9.67 14.04
N GLU A 134 -2.94 9.11 15.07
CA GLU A 134 -3.43 7.74 15.04
C GLU A 134 -4.95 7.69 15.06
N ALA A 135 -5.53 6.91 14.15
CA ALA A 135 -6.94 6.61 14.13
C ALA A 135 -7.19 5.14 14.56
N PRO A 136 -8.34 4.81 15.15
CA PRO A 136 -8.66 3.43 15.50
C PRO A 136 -8.81 2.55 14.25
N MET A 137 -8.37 1.28 14.34
CA MET A 137 -8.63 0.25 13.33
C MET A 137 -9.95 -0.48 13.61
N PRO A 138 -10.55 -1.15 12.59
CA PRO A 138 -11.74 -1.94 12.81
C PRO A 138 -11.52 -3.03 13.87
N ALA A 139 -12.46 -3.17 14.80
CA ALA A 139 -12.40 -4.18 15.85
C ALA A 139 -12.40 -5.62 15.28
N GLY A 140 -11.46 -6.45 15.73
CA GLY A 140 -11.35 -7.86 15.37
C GLY A 140 -10.05 -8.48 15.91
N ASN A 141 -9.96 -9.82 15.94
CA ASN A 141 -8.72 -10.54 16.29
C ASN A 141 -7.65 -10.32 15.20
N LEU A 142 -7.03 -9.15 15.23
CA LEU A 142 -5.95 -8.71 14.35
C LEU A 142 -4.56 -9.22 14.79
N SER A 143 -4.49 -9.89 15.95
CA SER A 143 -3.25 -10.32 16.60
C SER A 143 -2.54 -11.45 15.86
N ASP A 144 -3.29 -12.36 15.23
CA ASP A 144 -2.74 -13.65 14.79
C ASP A 144 -2.53 -13.76 13.28
N GLN A 145 -2.91 -12.71 12.51
CA GLN A 145 -2.80 -12.76 11.06
C GLN A 145 -1.58 -12.01 10.49
N PRO A 146 -0.94 -12.54 9.44
CA PRO A 146 0.16 -11.87 8.75
C PRO A 146 -0.22 -10.46 8.24
N GLN A 147 0.72 -9.52 8.23
CA GLN A 147 0.49 -8.15 7.74
C GLN A 147 0.21 -8.08 6.23
N ASN A 148 0.75 -9.02 5.44
CA ASN A 148 0.55 -9.15 4.00
C ASN A 148 -0.88 -9.53 3.57
N LEU A 149 -1.77 -9.82 4.53
CA LEU A 149 -3.20 -10.07 4.27
C LEU A 149 -4.09 -8.87 4.60
N ARG A 150 -3.48 -7.74 5.00
CA ARG A 150 -4.16 -6.56 5.50
C ARG A 150 -3.72 -5.35 4.68
N LEU A 151 -4.69 -4.67 4.07
CA LEU A 151 -4.43 -3.47 3.30
C LEU A 151 -5.41 -2.38 3.67
N LEU A 152 -4.91 -1.15 3.61
CA LEU A 152 -5.78 0.01 3.47
C LEU A 152 -5.93 0.33 1.99
N GLY A 153 -7.07 0.88 1.59
CA GLY A 153 -7.32 1.42 0.26
C GLY A 153 -8.25 2.62 0.31
N ALA A 154 -8.73 3.06 -0.85
CA ALA A 154 -9.72 4.11 -0.96
C ALA A 154 -10.89 3.64 -1.82
N THR A 155 -12.10 4.06 -1.49
CA THR A 155 -13.23 3.97 -2.43
C THR A 155 -13.16 5.11 -3.45
N PRO A 156 -13.84 5.00 -4.60
CA PRO A 156 -13.96 6.09 -5.57
C PRO A 156 -14.54 7.39 -4.99
N ASP A 157 -15.44 7.31 -4.00
CA ASP A 157 -16.00 8.45 -3.27
C ASP A 157 -15.07 9.01 -2.17
N GLY A 158 -13.84 8.48 -2.06
CA GLY A 158 -12.79 9.01 -1.19
C GLY A 158 -12.93 8.62 0.27
N LYS A 159 -13.52 7.45 0.58
CA LYS A 159 -13.53 6.86 1.92
C LYS A 159 -12.40 5.87 2.08
N LEU A 160 -11.80 5.81 3.26
CA LEU A 160 -10.75 4.85 3.57
C LEU A 160 -11.36 3.44 3.68
N THR A 161 -10.77 2.46 3.01
CA THR A 161 -11.17 1.06 3.08
C THR A 161 -10.13 0.22 3.80
N PHE A 162 -10.58 -0.83 4.46
CA PHE A 162 -9.74 -1.85 5.05
C PHE A 162 -10.11 -3.20 4.44
N ILE A 163 -9.15 -3.81 3.76
CA ILE A 163 -9.29 -5.13 3.16
C ILE A 163 -8.53 -6.15 4.02
N ARG A 164 -9.22 -7.25 4.29
CA ARG A 164 -8.67 -8.44 4.93
C ARG A 164 -8.85 -9.64 4.03
N ALA A 165 -7.73 -10.21 3.58
CA ALA A 165 -7.72 -11.53 2.96
C ALA A 165 -7.63 -12.63 4.02
N GLY A 166 -8.31 -13.74 3.80
CA GLY A 166 -8.34 -14.86 4.72
C GLY A 166 -8.72 -16.15 4.01
N VAL A 167 -9.00 -17.17 4.80
CA VAL A 167 -9.56 -18.42 4.30
C VAL A 167 -10.95 -18.64 4.89
N SER A 168 -11.87 -19.05 4.04
CA SER A 168 -13.15 -19.60 4.44
C SER A 168 -13.10 -21.12 4.31
N ARG A 169 -13.46 -21.80 5.39
CA ARG A 169 -13.59 -23.25 5.40
C ARG A 169 -15.05 -23.59 5.17
N ASP A 170 -15.34 -24.33 4.11
CA ASP A 170 -16.67 -24.87 3.90
C ASP A 170 -16.88 -26.02 4.90
N GLY A 171 -17.68 -25.77 5.94
CA GLY A 171 -17.95 -26.73 7.00
C GLY A 171 -18.68 -28.01 6.54
N ARG A 172 -19.15 -28.06 5.29
CA ARG A 172 -19.81 -29.23 4.69
C ARG A 172 -18.85 -30.17 3.96
N LEU A 173 -17.61 -29.75 3.74
CA LEU A 173 -16.62 -30.58 3.04
C LEU A 173 -15.72 -31.34 4.05
N PRO A 174 -15.28 -32.57 3.72
CA PRO A 174 -14.40 -33.35 4.59
C PRO A 174 -13.10 -32.59 4.87
N LYS A 175 -12.46 -32.81 6.04
CA LYS A 175 -11.21 -32.13 6.50
C LYS A 175 -10.06 -32.02 5.48
N LYS A 176 -10.10 -32.75 4.37
CA LYS A 176 -9.14 -32.70 3.25
C LYS A 176 -9.49 -31.67 2.16
N SER A 177 -10.64 -30.99 2.24
CA SER A 177 -10.98 -29.92 1.31
C SER A 177 -10.10 -28.70 1.54
N ARG A 178 -9.51 -28.19 0.46
CA ARG A 178 -8.72 -26.97 0.47
C ARG A 178 -9.61 -25.79 0.89
N ASP A 179 -9.10 -24.98 1.81
CA ASP A 179 -9.79 -23.76 2.20
C ASP A 179 -9.89 -22.82 1.00
N ARG A 180 -10.91 -21.96 0.96
CA ARG A 180 -11.11 -20.99 -0.15
C ARG A 180 -10.64 -19.61 0.27
N LEU A 181 -10.03 -18.86 -0.65
CA LEU A 181 -9.71 -17.46 -0.39
C LEU A 181 -10.99 -16.67 -0.12
N CYS A 182 -11.03 -15.92 0.98
CA CYS A 182 -12.10 -14.97 1.26
C CYS A 182 -11.53 -13.58 1.44
N VAL A 183 -12.32 -12.58 1.05
CA VAL A 183 -11.98 -11.17 1.16
C VAL A 183 -13.09 -10.48 1.94
N ALA A 184 -12.70 -9.77 3.00
CA ALA A 184 -13.59 -8.98 3.82
C ALA A 184 -13.21 -7.50 3.72
N ILE A 185 -14.20 -6.65 3.53
CA ILE A 185 -14.02 -5.23 3.26
C ILE A 185 -14.79 -4.42 4.31
N ARG A 186 -14.09 -3.46 4.89
CA ARG A 186 -14.68 -2.44 5.75
C ARG A 186 -14.40 -1.06 5.21
N VAL A 187 -15.30 -0.12 5.46
CA VAL A 187 -15.18 1.28 5.05
C VAL A 187 -15.23 2.14 6.31
N LEU A 188 -14.37 3.17 6.36
CA LEU A 188 -14.41 4.18 7.40
C LEU A 188 -15.45 5.23 7.02
N GLU A 189 -16.53 5.28 7.80
CA GLU A 189 -17.59 6.25 7.61
C GLU A 189 -17.22 7.63 8.19
N THR A 190 -17.95 8.66 7.78
CA THR A 190 -17.73 10.05 8.23
C THR A 190 -17.92 10.22 9.74
N SER A 191 -18.71 9.33 10.37
CA SER A 191 -18.85 9.18 11.82
C SER A 191 -17.56 8.73 12.52
N GLY A 192 -16.54 8.31 11.77
CA GLY A 192 -15.30 7.73 12.31
C GLY A 192 -15.42 6.24 12.65
N THR A 193 -16.53 5.58 12.29
CA THR A 193 -16.75 4.16 12.55
C THR A 193 -16.44 3.31 11.33
N TRP A 194 -15.85 2.13 11.57
CA TRP A 194 -15.60 1.15 10.53
C TRP A 194 -16.81 0.25 10.33
N GLU A 195 -17.43 0.32 9.16
CA GLU A 195 -18.61 -0.48 8.81
C GLU A 195 -18.24 -1.62 7.86
N ARG A 196 -18.94 -2.75 7.99
CA ARG A 196 -18.79 -3.89 7.08
C ARG A 196 -19.47 -3.55 5.77
N LYS A 197 -18.70 -3.47 4.69
CA LYS A 197 -19.22 -3.27 3.33
C LYS A 197 -19.52 -4.60 2.67
N ASP A 198 -18.55 -5.51 2.65
CA ASP A 198 -18.72 -6.79 1.97
C ASP A 198 -17.85 -7.91 2.57
N VAL A 199 -18.26 -9.15 2.36
CA VAL A 199 -17.45 -10.35 2.54
C VAL A 199 -17.84 -11.37 1.47
N PHE A 200 -16.88 -11.77 0.65
CA PHE A 200 -17.11 -12.79 -0.38
C PHE A 200 -16.00 -13.84 -0.39
N VAL A 201 -16.35 -15.01 -0.94
CA VAL A 201 -15.46 -16.16 -1.10
C VAL A 201 -15.18 -16.34 -2.58
N LEU A 202 -13.94 -16.66 -2.92
CA LEU A 202 -13.48 -16.87 -4.30
C LEU A 202 -13.44 -18.38 -4.56
N PRO A 203 -14.54 -18.99 -5.07
CA PRO A 203 -14.68 -20.44 -5.17
C PRO A 203 -13.69 -21.07 -6.15
N GLN A 204 -13.08 -20.31 -7.04
CA GLN A 204 -12.08 -20.77 -8.00
C GLN A 204 -10.66 -20.84 -7.39
N LEU A 205 -10.42 -20.25 -6.21
CA LEU A 205 -9.10 -20.17 -5.59
C LEU A 205 -9.02 -21.06 -4.34
N ALA A 206 -8.42 -22.23 -4.49
CA ALA A 206 -8.23 -23.18 -3.40
C ALA A 206 -6.82 -23.04 -2.79
N LEU A 207 -6.74 -23.06 -1.46
CA LEU A 207 -5.53 -22.82 -0.69
C LEU A 207 -5.31 -23.91 0.34
N THR A 208 -4.04 -24.26 0.52
CA THR A 208 -3.60 -25.20 1.57
C THR A 208 -3.09 -24.43 2.80
N TYR A 209 -2.57 -23.21 2.62
CA TYR A 209 -2.01 -22.40 3.72
C TYR A 209 -2.02 -20.89 3.38
N LEU A 210 -2.28 -20.03 4.38
CA LEU A 210 -2.46 -18.56 4.24
C LEU A 210 -1.22 -17.71 3.94
N PRO A 211 -0.02 -17.98 4.50
CA PRO A 211 1.14 -17.09 4.40
C PRO A 211 1.73 -16.91 3.00
N THR A 212 1.26 -17.65 1.99
CA THR A 212 1.75 -17.53 0.61
C THR A 212 1.02 -16.46 -0.21
N ILE A 213 0.12 -15.69 0.41
CA ILE A 213 -0.64 -14.63 -0.27
C ILE A 213 0.00 -13.28 0.02
N ASN A 214 0.37 -12.54 -1.02
CA ASN A 214 0.75 -11.14 -0.90
C ASN A 214 -0.29 -10.30 -1.62
N VAL A 215 -0.99 -9.43 -0.90
CA VAL A 215 -2.04 -8.56 -1.44
C VAL A 215 -1.48 -7.14 -1.58
N ARG A 216 -1.81 -6.43 -2.66
CA ARG A 216 -1.51 -5.01 -2.91
C ARG A 216 -2.63 -4.33 -3.70
N TRP A 217 -2.71 -3.00 -3.67
CA TRP A 217 -3.59 -2.25 -4.57
C TRP A 217 -2.93 -1.99 -5.91
N PHE A 218 -3.72 -1.98 -6.98
CA PHE A 218 -3.34 -1.40 -8.26
C PHE A 218 -3.79 0.07 -8.28
N GLY A 219 -3.06 0.97 -7.62
CA GLY A 219 -3.55 2.32 -7.33
C GLY A 219 -4.75 2.30 -6.37
N GLU A 220 -4.64 2.96 -5.22
CA GLU A 220 -5.64 2.83 -4.14
C GLU A 220 -7.09 3.17 -4.52
N LYS A 221 -7.32 3.92 -5.61
CA LYS A 221 -8.64 4.37 -6.08
C LYS A 221 -9.24 3.52 -7.20
N SER A 222 -8.50 2.56 -7.77
CA SER A 222 -8.97 1.80 -8.94
C SER A 222 -10.06 0.77 -8.61
N GLY A 223 -10.20 0.40 -7.34
CA GLY A 223 -11.03 -0.74 -6.95
C GLY A 223 -10.44 -2.09 -7.37
N ILE A 224 -9.21 -2.14 -7.90
CA ILE A 224 -8.54 -3.36 -8.33
C ILE A 224 -7.48 -3.78 -7.30
N LEU A 225 -7.68 -4.97 -6.73
CA LEU A 225 -6.77 -5.61 -5.80
C LEU A 225 -5.86 -6.58 -6.55
N LEU A 226 -4.56 -6.37 -6.46
CA LEU A 226 -3.57 -7.32 -6.96
C LEU A 226 -3.18 -8.29 -5.84
N PHE A 227 -3.09 -9.58 -6.16
CA PHE A 227 -2.54 -10.53 -5.21
C PHE A 227 -1.82 -11.67 -5.90
N THR A 228 -0.95 -12.31 -5.15
CA THR A 228 -0.14 -13.44 -5.62
C THR A 228 -0.48 -14.69 -4.85
N LEU A 229 -0.51 -15.82 -5.53
CA LEU A 229 -0.65 -17.14 -4.93
C LEU A 229 0.60 -17.95 -5.23
N GLY A 230 1.38 -18.25 -4.17
CA GLY A 230 2.54 -19.13 -4.26
C GLY A 230 2.18 -20.62 -4.19
N ASP A 231 3.19 -21.46 -3.92
CA ASP A 231 3.17 -22.93 -4.03
C ASP A 231 2.09 -23.65 -3.18
N ALA A 232 1.41 -22.95 -2.27
CA ALA A 232 0.33 -23.52 -1.46
C ALA A 232 -1.06 -23.48 -2.12
N SER A 233 -1.20 -22.93 -3.34
CA SER A 233 -2.45 -22.93 -4.11
C SER A 233 -2.47 -24.02 -5.20
N ASN A 234 -3.64 -24.39 -5.75
CA ASN A 234 -3.67 -25.11 -7.06
C ASN A 234 -3.45 -24.17 -8.25
N ASN A 235 -3.58 -22.86 -8.05
CA ASN A 235 -3.58 -21.88 -9.12
C ASN A 235 -2.52 -20.81 -8.83
N HIS A 236 -1.25 -21.16 -9.04
CA HIS A 236 -0.14 -20.24 -8.82
C HIS A 236 -0.15 -19.11 -9.85
N GLY A 237 0.18 -17.91 -9.41
CA GLY A 237 0.27 -16.75 -10.29
C GLY A 237 0.00 -15.42 -9.60
N ALA A 238 -0.08 -14.38 -10.44
CA ALA A 238 -0.56 -13.06 -10.07
C ALA A 238 -1.99 -12.88 -10.58
N PHE A 239 -2.81 -12.22 -9.79
CA PHE A 239 -4.23 -12.02 -10.04
C PHE A 239 -4.61 -10.56 -9.81
N ALA A 240 -5.58 -10.09 -10.59
CA ALA A 240 -6.35 -8.89 -10.33
C ALA A 240 -7.76 -9.28 -9.88
N LEU A 241 -8.25 -8.66 -8.83
CA LEU A 241 -9.62 -8.79 -8.33
C LEU A 241 -10.29 -7.42 -8.41
N ASN A 242 -11.37 -7.33 -9.17
CA ASN A 242 -12.26 -6.20 -9.09
C ASN A 242 -13.08 -6.32 -7.79
N VAL A 243 -12.87 -5.39 -6.88
CA VAL A 243 -13.46 -5.40 -5.55
C VAL A 243 -14.98 -5.13 -5.57
N GLU A 244 -15.49 -4.50 -6.63
CA GLU A 244 -16.91 -4.19 -6.81
C GLU A 244 -17.67 -5.32 -7.53
N THR A 245 -17.12 -5.86 -8.61
CA THR A 245 -17.79 -6.92 -9.39
C THR A 245 -17.45 -8.33 -8.91
N HIS A 246 -16.44 -8.46 -8.04
CA HIS A 246 -15.86 -9.73 -7.57
C HIS A 246 -15.24 -10.58 -8.68
N GLU A 247 -15.03 -9.99 -9.86
CA GLU A 247 -14.39 -10.65 -10.99
C GLU A 247 -12.89 -10.78 -10.74
N ILE A 248 -12.35 -11.95 -11.10
CA ILE A 248 -10.93 -12.24 -10.99
C ILE A 248 -10.37 -12.47 -12.38
N GLU A 249 -9.27 -11.80 -12.65
CA GLU A 249 -8.43 -12.03 -13.82
C GLU A 249 -7.07 -12.58 -13.38
N LYS A 250 -6.58 -13.59 -14.09
CA LYS A 250 -5.22 -14.09 -13.90
C LYS A 250 -4.28 -13.35 -14.83
N LEU A 251 -3.39 -12.55 -14.24
CA LEU A 251 -2.46 -11.69 -14.99
C LEU A 251 -1.21 -12.45 -15.47
N ALA A 252 -0.72 -13.39 -14.66
CA ALA A 252 0.49 -14.14 -14.99
C ALA A 252 0.48 -15.55 -14.38
N SER A 253 1.03 -16.53 -15.11
CA SER A 253 1.24 -17.90 -14.65
C SER A 253 2.72 -18.17 -14.40
N GLY A 254 3.05 -19.02 -13.41
CA GLY A 254 4.40 -19.57 -13.24
C GLY A 254 5.48 -18.64 -12.66
N VAL A 255 5.21 -17.34 -12.50
CA VAL A 255 6.14 -16.44 -11.80
C VAL A 255 6.11 -16.80 -10.31
N ARG A 256 7.27 -17.13 -9.73
CA ARG A 256 7.47 -17.13 -8.26
C ARG A 256 7.30 -15.69 -7.77
N CYS A 257 6.05 -15.27 -7.64
CA CYS A 257 5.61 -13.91 -7.39
C CYS A 257 5.79 -13.50 -5.90
N SER A 258 6.67 -14.19 -5.17
CA SER A 258 7.14 -13.76 -3.85
C SER A 258 7.98 -12.48 -3.92
N SER A 259 8.44 -12.08 -5.12
CA SER A 259 9.43 -11.02 -5.35
C SER A 259 8.88 -9.60 -5.45
N TRP A 260 7.62 -9.33 -5.12
CA TRP A 260 7.07 -7.96 -5.11
C TRP A 260 7.72 -7.03 -4.04
N GLU A 261 8.86 -7.43 -3.45
CA GLU A 261 9.61 -6.69 -2.44
C GLU A 261 10.07 -5.30 -2.92
N ASN A 262 10.27 -5.09 -4.22
CA ASN A 262 10.90 -3.88 -4.76
C ASN A 262 9.91 -2.83 -5.32
N LEU A 263 8.60 -3.08 -5.33
CA LEU A 263 7.63 -2.09 -5.79
C LEU A 263 7.15 -1.27 -4.59
N VAL A 264 7.59 0.00 -4.48
CA VAL A 264 7.40 0.87 -3.30
C VAL A 264 6.25 1.87 -3.46
N GLY A 265 5.60 1.91 -4.61
CA GLY A 265 4.36 2.66 -4.79
C GLY A 265 4.08 2.90 -6.25
N TYR A 266 2.81 2.79 -6.63
CA TYR A 266 2.37 3.05 -8.00
C TYR A 266 1.03 3.76 -7.94
N GLU A 267 1.02 5.02 -8.34
CA GLU A 267 -0.21 5.74 -8.63
C GLU A 267 -0.25 5.93 -10.13
N MET A 268 -1.25 5.37 -10.80
CA MET A 268 -1.55 5.64 -12.20
C MET A 268 -3.07 5.57 -12.33
N ASP A 269 -3.67 6.51 -13.04
CA ASP A 269 -5.08 6.34 -13.41
C ASP A 269 -5.21 5.11 -14.33
N GLY A 270 -6.27 4.33 -14.15
CA GLY A 270 -6.44 3.05 -14.84
C GLY A 270 -6.40 3.17 -16.36
N ALA A 271 -6.85 4.30 -16.91
CA ALA A 271 -6.78 4.60 -18.34
C ALA A 271 -5.33 4.77 -18.81
N SER A 272 -4.51 5.56 -18.09
CA SER A 272 -3.10 5.76 -18.40
C SER A 272 -2.28 4.47 -18.26
N TYR A 273 -2.68 3.56 -17.37
CA TYR A 273 -2.03 2.25 -17.28
C TYR A 273 -2.29 1.38 -18.50
N LEU A 274 -3.55 1.28 -18.91
CA LEU A 274 -3.91 0.56 -20.13
C LEU A 274 -3.22 1.16 -21.35
N VAL A 275 -3.07 2.49 -21.43
CA VAL A 275 -2.28 3.16 -22.48
C VAL A 275 -0.78 2.83 -22.38
N SER A 276 -0.20 2.82 -21.17
CA SER A 276 1.23 2.54 -20.96
C SER A 276 1.65 1.11 -21.32
N ILE A 277 0.72 0.15 -21.26
CA ILE A 277 0.97 -1.25 -21.67
C ILE A 277 0.53 -1.53 -23.12
N ALA A 278 -0.28 -0.67 -23.73
CA ALA A 278 -0.75 -0.80 -25.11
C ALA A 278 0.22 -0.21 -26.15
N CYS A 279 1.13 0.69 -25.74
CA CYS A 279 2.17 1.27 -26.57
C CYS A 279 3.55 0.99 -25.97
N PRO A 280 4.23 -0.12 -26.35
CA PRO A 280 5.64 -0.34 -26.01
C PRO A 280 6.59 0.65 -26.67
#